data_AF-A0A817FES5-F1
#
_entry.id   AF-A0A817FES5-F1
#
_cell.length_a   1.000
_cell.length_b   1.000
_cell.length_c   1.000
_cell.angle_alpha   90.00
_cell.angle_beta   90.00
_cell.angle_gamma   90.00
#
_symmetry.space_group_name_H-M   'P 1'
#
loop_
_entity.id
_entity.type
_entity.pdbx_description
1 polymer ?
#
loop_
_entity_poly.entity_id
_entity_poly.type
_entity_poly.pdbx_seq_one_letter_code
_entity_poly.pdbx_strand_id
1 'polypeptide(L)'
;MDAFLAQPTSHSHALQPDRVPAIQLKNDIKVRAVITDEPSSSILHSVLRTYPLSAAGEFPSNEALMLMIRRQRTVETVDIDGRLPEKLRKTYRDEDFILHEDKNLIIFTTKTNLSILKQNKYWFDDGTFKITILRRRRPATEDWTNVLLDWSTDSTHLNWINS
;
A
#
# COMPACT_ATOMS: atom_id res chain seq x y z
N MET A 1 -18.80 -30.12 -1.07
CA MET A 1 -18.45 -28.73 -1.40
C MET A 1 -16.97 -28.62 -1.13
N ASP A 2 -16.16 -28.89 -2.15
CA ASP A 2 -14.71 -29.03 -1.99
C ASP A 2 -14.08 -27.65 -2.12
N ALA A 3 -13.42 -27.22 -1.05
CA ALA A 3 -12.61 -26.02 -1.04
C ALA A 3 -11.45 -26.23 -2.02
N PHE A 4 -11.45 -25.48 -3.12
CA PHE A 4 -10.31 -25.38 -4.02
C PHE A 4 -9.16 -24.72 -3.27
N LEU A 5 -8.34 -25.52 -2.59
CA LEU A 5 -7.05 -25.09 -2.08
C LEU A 5 -6.16 -24.82 -3.30
N ALA A 6 -5.96 -23.55 -3.64
CA ALA A 6 -5.06 -23.14 -4.70
C ALA A 6 -3.66 -23.74 -4.41
N GLN A 7 -3.10 -24.45 -5.38
CA GLN A 7 -1.74 -24.96 -5.23
C GLN A 7 -0.76 -23.79 -5.22
N PRO A 8 0.27 -23.82 -4.34
CA PRO A 8 1.32 -22.81 -4.35
C PRO A 8 1.96 -22.72 -5.74
N THR A 9 2.13 -21.51 -6.25
CA THR A 9 2.82 -21.29 -7.52
C THR A 9 4.29 -21.70 -7.39
N SER A 10 4.82 -22.38 -8.40
CA SER A 10 6.24 -22.76 -8.43
C SER A 10 7.10 -21.50 -8.51
N HIS A 11 7.92 -21.23 -7.49
CA HIS A 11 8.83 -20.10 -7.47
C HIS A 11 10.05 -20.39 -8.38
N SER A 12 10.32 -19.53 -9.37
CA SER A 12 11.47 -19.67 -10.28
C SER A 12 12.77 -19.03 -9.76
N HIS A 13 12.85 -18.74 -8.47
CA HIS A 13 14.02 -18.09 -7.86
C HIS A 13 14.37 -18.78 -6.54
N ALA A 14 15.66 -18.72 -6.19
CA ALA A 14 16.13 -19.19 -4.89
C ALA A 14 15.54 -18.31 -3.77
N LEU A 15 15.29 -18.93 -2.62
CA LEU A 15 14.91 -18.21 -1.41
C LEU A 15 15.99 -17.19 -1.07
N GLN A 16 15.58 -15.95 -0.78
CA GLN A 16 16.46 -14.88 -0.33
C GLN A 16 16.26 -14.70 1.18
N PRO A 17 16.99 -15.45 2.03
CA PRO A 17 16.75 -15.47 3.47
C PRO A 17 16.95 -14.10 4.11
N ASP A 18 17.84 -13.26 3.57
CA ASP A 18 18.12 -11.91 4.07
C ASP A 18 16.97 -10.91 3.84
N ARG A 19 16.02 -11.20 2.94
CA ARG A 19 14.85 -10.34 2.72
C ARG A 19 13.84 -10.42 3.86
N VAL A 20 13.70 -11.58 4.48
CA VAL A 20 12.75 -11.80 5.57
C VAL A 20 13.01 -10.86 6.75
N PRO A 21 14.23 -10.80 7.33
CA PRO A 21 14.50 -9.87 8.42
C PRO A 21 14.37 -8.41 7.98
N ALA A 22 14.73 -8.06 6.74
CA ALA A 22 14.54 -6.71 6.22
C ALA A 22 13.06 -6.28 6.17
N ILE A 23 12.17 -7.21 5.79
CA ILE A 23 10.72 -6.98 5.76
C ILE A 23 10.17 -6.83 7.18
N GLN A 24 10.55 -7.72 8.09
CA GLN A 24 10.15 -7.65 9.50
C GLN A 24 10.56 -6.31 10.12
N LEU A 25 11.80 -5.91 9.91
CA LEU A 25 12.32 -4.65 10.41
C LEU A 25 11.54 -3.43 9.90
N LYS A 26 11.21 -3.41 8.61
CA LYS A 26 10.39 -2.33 8.01
C LYS A 26 9.01 -2.28 8.66
N ASN A 27 8.41 -3.42 8.94
CA ASN A 27 7.11 -3.49 9.61
C ASN A 27 7.20 -3.00 11.04
N ASP A 28 8.24 -3.37 11.80
CA ASP A 28 8.45 -2.90 13.17
C ASP A 28 8.62 -1.37 13.23
N ILE A 29 9.41 -0.81 12.30
CA ILE A 29 9.56 0.66 12.18
C ILE A 29 8.20 1.30 11.91
N LYS A 30 7.40 0.75 10.99
CA LYS A 30 6.07 1.30 10.68
C LYS A 30 5.14 1.24 11.88
N VAL A 31 5.05 0.09 12.56
CA VAL A 31 4.19 -0.09 13.74
C VAL A 31 4.60 0.87 14.85
N ARG A 32 5.90 0.96 15.16
CA ARG A 32 6.41 1.87 16.20
C ARG A 32 6.21 3.33 15.83
N ALA A 33 6.38 3.69 14.56
CA ALA A 33 6.14 5.05 14.08
C ALA A 33 4.68 5.50 14.23
N VAL A 34 3.71 4.57 14.16
CA VAL A 34 2.28 4.86 14.40
C VAL A 34 1.97 4.99 15.89
N ILE A 35 2.53 4.10 16.72
CA ILE A 35 2.12 3.96 18.12
C ILE A 35 2.88 4.91 19.07
N THR A 36 4.07 5.37 18.67
CA THR A 36 4.98 6.12 19.56
C THR A 36 5.34 7.50 19.03
N ASP A 37 5.52 8.46 19.95
CA ASP A 37 5.97 9.83 19.68
C ASP A 37 7.50 10.00 19.73
N GLU A 38 8.26 8.90 19.78
CA GLU A 38 9.71 8.95 19.88
C GLU A 38 10.36 9.72 18.70
N PRO A 39 11.53 10.37 18.87
CA PRO A 39 12.25 10.92 17.73
C PRO A 39 12.53 9.86 16.66
N SER A 40 12.38 10.20 15.37
CA SER A 40 12.60 9.22 14.28
C SER A 40 14.00 8.60 14.31
N SER A 41 15.00 9.37 14.74
CA SER A 41 16.37 8.88 14.97
C SER A 41 16.43 7.82 16.08
N SER A 42 15.68 7.98 17.17
CA SER A 42 15.59 7.01 18.26
C SER A 42 15.03 5.68 17.76
N ILE A 43 13.91 5.72 17.03
CA ILE A 43 13.30 4.54 16.42
C ILE A 43 14.31 3.84 15.50
N LEU A 44 14.94 4.60 14.59
CA LEU A 44 15.89 4.04 13.64
C LEU A 44 17.10 3.40 14.31
N HIS A 45 17.76 4.10 15.25
CA HIS A 45 18.94 3.57 15.94
C HIS A 45 18.61 2.37 16.81
N SER A 46 17.48 2.39 17.51
CA SER A 46 17.02 1.25 18.32
C SER A 46 16.84 0.00 17.48
N VAL A 47 16.25 0.15 16.29
CA VAL A 47 15.92 -0.96 15.40
C VAL A 47 17.15 -1.46 14.64
N LEU A 48 18.04 -0.55 14.20
CA LEU A 48 19.29 -0.92 13.54
C LEU A 48 20.24 -1.72 14.44
N ARG A 49 20.21 -1.48 15.76
CA ARG A 49 21.08 -2.18 16.71
C ARG A 49 20.79 -3.69 16.77
N THR A 50 19.55 -4.09 16.51
CA THR A 50 19.12 -5.50 16.56
C THR A 50 19.15 -6.18 15.20
N TYR A 51 19.53 -5.46 14.14
CA TYR A 51 19.48 -5.95 12.77
C TYR A 51 20.72 -6.78 12.39
N PRO A 52 20.56 -7.98 11.79
CA PRO A 52 21.70 -8.81 11.43
C PRO A 52 22.53 -8.20 10.31
N LEU A 53 23.86 -8.19 10.48
CA LEU A 53 24.79 -7.63 9.51
C LEU A 53 24.74 -8.36 8.15
N SER A 54 24.40 -9.66 8.14
CA SER A 54 24.25 -10.43 6.90
C SER A 54 23.16 -9.87 5.98
N ALA A 55 22.11 -9.28 6.56
CA ALA A 55 21.00 -8.72 5.82
C ALA A 55 21.14 -7.21 5.55
N ALA A 56 22.28 -6.59 5.90
CA ALA A 56 22.53 -5.15 5.72
C ALA A 56 22.36 -4.68 4.26
N GLY A 57 22.68 -5.54 3.29
CA GLY A 57 22.57 -5.23 1.86
C GLY A 57 21.13 -5.06 1.34
N GLU A 58 20.14 -5.64 2.01
CA GLU A 58 18.71 -5.53 1.64
C GLU A 58 18.04 -4.27 2.23
N PHE A 59 18.80 -3.48 3.01
CA PHE A 59 18.26 -2.38 3.78
C PHE A 59 18.20 -1.09 2.96
N PRO A 60 17.06 -0.36 2.97
CA PRO A 60 17.02 0.98 2.37
C PRO A 60 18.00 1.91 3.08
N SER A 61 18.36 3.01 2.42
CA SER A 61 19.19 4.04 3.05
C SER A 61 18.52 4.59 4.32
N ASN A 62 19.35 5.05 5.28
CA ASN A 62 18.87 5.67 6.51
C ASN A 62 17.90 6.83 6.23
N GLU A 63 18.18 7.62 5.19
CA GLU A 63 17.30 8.70 4.75
C GLU A 63 15.93 8.20 4.29
N ALA A 64 15.89 7.12 3.48
CA ALA A 64 14.63 6.52 3.03
C ALA A 64 13.78 6.03 4.21
N LEU A 65 14.41 5.51 5.26
CA LEU A 65 13.72 5.03 6.46
C LEU A 65 13.21 6.17 7.33
N MET A 66 13.98 7.25 7.47
CA MET A 66 13.52 8.46 8.14
C MET A 66 12.32 9.06 7.43
N LEU A 67 12.34 9.10 6.09
CA LEU A 67 11.19 9.51 5.29
C LEU A 67 10.00 8.57 5.47
N MET A 68 10.23 7.26 5.56
CA MET A 68 9.18 6.28 5.84
C MET A 68 8.53 6.53 7.21
N ILE A 69 9.31 6.76 8.27
CA ILE A 69 8.79 7.08 9.62
C ILE A 69 7.94 8.35 9.56
N ARG A 70 8.45 9.42 8.92
CA ARG A 70 7.71 10.68 8.77
C ARG A 70 6.39 10.47 8.04
N ARG A 71 6.42 9.77 6.89
CA ARG A 71 5.22 9.45 6.12
C ARG A 71 4.21 8.71 6.98
N GLN A 72 4.65 7.71 7.73
CA GLN A 72 3.79 6.90 8.59
C GLN A 72 3.08 7.71 9.66
N ARG A 73 3.74 8.73 10.22
CA ARG A 73 3.16 9.67 11.20
C ARG A 73 2.19 10.68 10.61
N THR A 74 2.43 11.06 9.36
CA THR A 74 1.56 12.00 8.63
C THR A 74 0.42 11.30 7.90
N VAL A 75 0.33 9.96 7.95
CA VAL A 75 -0.78 9.24 7.32
C VAL A 75 -2.06 9.72 8.00
N GLU A 76 -2.87 10.42 7.23
CA GLU A 76 -4.17 10.85 7.71
C GLU A 76 -5.03 9.61 7.94
N THR A 77 -5.52 9.49 9.17
CA THR A 77 -6.48 8.47 9.52
C THR A 77 -7.76 8.72 8.75
N VAL A 78 -8.26 7.67 8.12
CA VAL A 78 -9.61 7.64 7.56
C VAL A 78 -10.61 7.98 8.67
N ASP A 79 -11.66 8.71 8.34
CA ASP A 79 -12.69 9.12 9.30
C ASP A 79 -13.38 7.90 9.93
N ILE A 80 -14.11 8.09 11.03
CA ILE A 80 -14.82 7.05 11.80
C ILE A 80 -15.73 6.21 10.88
N ASP A 81 -16.32 6.86 9.87
CA ASP A 81 -17.20 6.21 8.87
C ASP A 81 -16.44 5.44 7.77
N GLY A 82 -15.11 5.38 7.85
CA GLY A 82 -14.27 4.81 6.81
C GLY A 82 -14.21 5.68 5.55
N ARG A 83 -14.56 6.96 5.65
CA ARG A 83 -14.50 7.96 4.57
C ARG A 83 -13.16 8.70 4.56
N LEU A 84 -12.71 9.08 3.38
CA LEU A 84 -11.51 9.92 3.24
C LEU A 84 -11.73 11.30 3.89
N PRO A 85 -10.75 11.84 4.64
CA PRO A 85 -10.79 13.18 5.19
C PRO A 85 -11.09 14.24 4.13
N GLU A 86 -11.87 15.27 4.48
CA GLU A 86 -12.32 16.31 3.54
C GLU A 86 -11.17 16.96 2.76
N LYS A 87 -10.04 17.19 3.43
CA LYS A 87 -8.82 17.73 2.81
C LYS A 87 -8.21 16.86 1.70
N LEU A 88 -8.49 15.56 1.69
CA LEU A 88 -8.07 14.63 0.63
C LEU A 88 -9.17 14.40 -0.42
N ARG A 89 -10.39 14.92 -0.20
CA ARG A 89 -11.48 14.82 -1.18
C ARG A 89 -11.37 15.85 -2.30
N LYS A 90 -10.53 16.87 -2.12
CA LYS A 90 -10.33 17.96 -3.07
C LYS A 90 -8.92 17.97 -3.64
N THR A 91 -8.79 18.50 -4.85
CA THR A 91 -7.50 18.80 -5.46
C THR A 91 -6.86 20.05 -4.82
N TYR A 92 -5.60 20.33 -5.15
CA TYR A 92 -4.92 21.57 -4.74
C TYR A 92 -5.58 22.85 -5.28
N ARG A 93 -6.51 22.73 -6.24
CA ARG A 93 -7.30 23.83 -6.81
C ARG A 93 -8.71 23.93 -6.20
N ASP A 94 -8.96 23.23 -5.10
CA ASP A 94 -10.27 23.15 -4.43
C ASP A 94 -11.39 22.51 -5.30
N GLU A 95 -11.02 21.76 -6.34
CA GLU A 95 -11.97 20.97 -7.14
C GLU A 95 -12.25 19.60 -6.49
N ASP A 96 -13.51 19.13 -6.56
CA ASP A 96 -13.86 17.77 -6.12
C ASP A 96 -13.06 16.72 -6.89
N PHE A 97 -12.34 15.87 -6.15
CA PHE A 97 -11.53 14.78 -6.69
C PHE A 97 -12.17 13.41 -6.49
N ILE A 98 -13.08 13.25 -5.53
CA ILE A 98 -13.88 12.04 -5.36
C ILE A 98 -15.24 12.28 -6.01
N LEU A 99 -15.42 11.74 -7.22
CA LEU A 99 -16.67 11.93 -7.96
C LEU A 99 -17.75 10.92 -7.56
N HIS A 100 -17.33 9.70 -7.22
CA HIS A 100 -18.24 8.63 -6.80
C HIS A 100 -17.60 7.83 -5.67
N GLU A 101 -18.38 7.55 -4.63
CA GLU A 101 -17.97 6.79 -3.46
C GLU A 101 -19.13 5.91 -3.01
N ASP A 102 -18.98 4.60 -3.17
CA ASP A 102 -19.89 3.60 -2.63
C ASP A 102 -19.12 2.51 -1.84
N LYS A 103 -19.83 1.47 -1.39
CA LYS A 103 -19.23 0.39 -0.57
C LYS A 103 -18.19 -0.44 -1.33
N ASN A 104 -18.28 -0.51 -2.65
CA ASN A 104 -17.54 -1.41 -3.51
C ASN A 104 -16.57 -0.66 -4.46
N LEU A 105 -16.81 0.62 -4.72
CA LEU A 105 -16.15 1.41 -5.74
C LEU A 105 -15.93 2.85 -5.28
N ILE A 106 -14.72 3.35 -5.49
CA ILE A 106 -14.38 4.77 -5.35
C ILE A 106 -13.76 5.22 -6.67
N ILE A 107 -14.27 6.33 -7.22
CA ILE A 107 -13.76 6.93 -8.45
C ILE A 107 -13.07 8.26 -8.11
N PHE A 108 -11.75 8.28 -8.32
CA PHE A 108 -10.91 9.45 -8.17
C PHE A 108 -10.73 10.15 -9.52
N THR A 109 -11.43 11.27 -9.72
CA THR A 109 -11.34 12.07 -10.94
C THR A 109 -11.97 13.44 -10.73
N THR A 110 -11.66 14.39 -11.63
CA THR A 110 -12.34 15.68 -11.69
C THR A 110 -13.37 15.71 -12.82
N LYS A 111 -14.34 16.63 -12.75
CA LYS A 111 -15.30 16.84 -13.85
C LYS A 111 -14.61 17.20 -15.17
N THR A 112 -13.50 17.93 -15.08
CA THR A 112 -12.65 18.30 -16.22
C THR A 112 -12.05 17.06 -16.86
N ASN A 113 -11.44 16.18 -16.07
CA ASN A 113 -10.86 14.93 -16.57
C ASN A 113 -11.92 14.02 -17.22
N LEU A 114 -13.12 13.92 -16.62
CA LEU A 114 -14.23 13.19 -17.26
C LEU A 114 -14.68 13.81 -18.58
N SER A 115 -14.73 15.13 -18.67
CA SER A 115 -15.11 15.83 -19.89
C SER A 115 -14.09 15.57 -21.01
N ILE A 116 -12.80 15.57 -20.67
CA ILE A 116 -11.71 15.19 -21.57
C ILE A 116 -11.88 13.74 -22.03
N LEU A 117 -12.10 12.80 -21.10
CA LEU A 117 -12.32 11.39 -21.44
C LEU A 117 -13.53 11.19 -22.36
N LYS A 118 -14.63 11.91 -22.12
CA LYS A 118 -15.84 11.85 -22.96
C LYS A 118 -15.62 12.38 -24.38
N GLN A 119 -14.79 13.40 -24.56
CA GLN A 119 -14.55 14.03 -25.86
C GLN A 119 -13.57 13.23 -26.73
N ASN A 120 -12.71 12.43 -26.12
CA ASN A 120 -11.68 11.68 -26.83
C ASN A 120 -12.17 10.27 -27.19
N LYS A 121 -12.10 9.93 -28.48
CA LYS A 121 -12.51 8.61 -29.01
C LYS A 121 -11.56 7.47 -28.59
N TYR A 122 -10.29 7.79 -28.36
CA TYR A 122 -9.25 6.82 -28.04
C TYR A 122 -8.58 7.21 -26.74
N TRP A 123 -8.39 6.23 -25.86
CA TRP A 123 -7.67 6.37 -24.61
C TRP A 123 -6.41 5.52 -24.67
N PHE A 124 -5.30 6.09 -24.22
CA PHE A 124 -4.05 5.38 -24.06
C PHE A 124 -3.82 5.22 -22.57
N ASP A 125 -3.74 3.98 -22.11
CA ASP A 125 -3.38 3.67 -20.74
C ASP A 125 -1.85 3.69 -20.64
N ASP A 126 -1.31 4.80 -20.15
CA ASP A 126 0.12 4.97 -19.88
C ASP A 126 0.52 4.46 -18.47
N GLY A 127 -0.39 3.77 -17.78
CA GLY A 127 -0.19 3.30 -16.41
C GLY A 127 -0.49 4.35 -15.35
N THR A 128 -0.98 5.54 -15.74
CA THR A 128 -1.48 6.55 -14.77
C THR A 128 -2.80 6.09 -14.14
N PHE A 129 -3.55 5.20 -14.79
CA PHE A 129 -4.76 4.59 -14.25
C PHE A 129 -4.42 3.31 -13.47
N LYS A 130 -4.70 3.31 -12.17
CA LYS A 130 -4.55 2.12 -11.32
C LYS A 130 -5.90 1.69 -10.76
N ILE A 131 -6.35 0.50 -11.14
CA ILE A 131 -7.50 -0.15 -10.52
C ILE A 131 -6.98 -0.98 -9.35
N THR A 132 -7.48 -0.70 -8.14
CA THR A 132 -7.16 -1.50 -6.94
C THR A 132 -8.46 -1.96 -6.31
N ILE A 133 -8.56 -3.26 -6.02
CA ILE A 133 -9.71 -3.81 -5.31
C ILE A 133 -9.61 -3.37 -3.85
N LEU A 134 -10.64 -2.67 -3.36
CA LEU A 134 -10.71 -2.18 -2.00
C LEU A 134 -11.02 -3.34 -1.04
N ARG A 135 -9.97 -4.05 -0.59
CA ARG A 135 -10.08 -4.99 0.53
C ARG A 135 -10.16 -4.19 1.82
N ARG A 136 -11.37 -3.95 2.35
CA ARG A 136 -11.52 -3.39 3.71
C ARG A 136 -10.85 -4.36 4.70
N ARG A 137 -9.82 -3.89 5.43
CA ARG A 137 -9.25 -4.66 6.55
C ARG A 137 -10.37 -5.01 7.52
N ARG A 138 -10.40 -6.26 7.98
CA ARG A 138 -11.31 -6.66 9.08
C ARG A 138 -11.03 -5.76 10.29
N PRO A 139 -12.07 -5.38 11.06
CA PRO A 139 -11.87 -4.68 12.32
C PRO A 139 -10.91 -5.47 13.21
N ALA A 140 -9.98 -4.76 13.85
CA ALA A 140 -8.96 -5.30 14.72
C ALA A 140 -9.56 -5.80 16.04
N THR A 141 -10.26 -6.91 15.97
CA THR A 141 -10.57 -7.74 17.12
C THR A 141 -10.32 -9.18 16.68
N GLU A 142 -9.31 -9.79 17.31
CA GLU A 142 -8.87 -11.19 17.19
C GLU A 142 -7.69 -11.44 16.24
N ASP A 143 -6.56 -11.68 16.90
CA ASP A 143 -5.43 -12.53 16.50
C ASP A 143 -4.45 -12.01 15.43
N TRP A 144 -3.32 -11.48 15.90
CA TRP A 144 -2.21 -10.95 15.09
C TRP A 144 -1.29 -12.04 14.50
N THR A 145 -1.59 -13.32 14.72
CA THR A 145 -0.72 -14.43 14.28
C THR A 145 -0.75 -14.71 12.78
N ASN A 146 -1.63 -14.08 11.99
CA ASN A 146 -1.86 -14.43 10.57
C ASN A 146 -1.65 -13.31 9.52
N VAL A 147 -0.89 -12.24 9.81
CA VAL A 147 -0.66 -11.15 8.82
C VAL A 147 0.48 -11.44 7.82
N LEU A 148 0.90 -12.71 7.67
CA LEU A 148 2.07 -13.08 6.87
C LEU A 148 1.80 -13.33 5.36
N LEU A 149 0.58 -13.12 4.87
CA LEU A 149 0.25 -13.36 3.46
C LEU A 149 -0.66 -12.26 2.90
N ASP A 150 -0.11 -11.10 2.50
CA ASP A 150 -0.69 -10.33 1.39
C ASP A 150 0.27 -9.26 0.84
N TRP A 151 1.45 -9.63 0.33
CA TRP A 151 2.24 -8.76 -0.55
C TRP A 151 2.91 -9.59 -1.65
N SER A 152 2.13 -9.97 -2.66
CA SER A 152 2.64 -10.25 -4.00
C SER A 152 1.51 -10.11 -5.01
N THR A 153 1.47 -8.97 -5.69
CA THR A 153 0.89 -8.88 -7.03
C THR A 153 1.81 -8.01 -7.86
N ASP A 154 2.94 -8.60 -8.27
CA ASP A 154 3.48 -8.28 -9.59
C ASP A 154 2.51 -8.90 -10.60
N SER A 155 1.72 -8.04 -11.25
CA SER A 155 0.84 -8.42 -12.36
C SER A 155 1.49 -7.97 -13.65
N THR A 156 2.41 -8.77 -14.17
CA THR A 156 2.65 -8.84 -15.61
C THR A 156 1.65 -9.84 -16.23
N HIS A 157 1.12 -9.47 -17.40
CA HIS A 157 0.21 -10.22 -18.27
C HIS A 157 -1.28 -10.29 -17.89
N LEU A 158 -2.06 -9.39 -18.49
CA LEU A 158 -3.45 -9.66 -18.85
C LEU A 158 -3.52 -9.84 -20.38
N ASN A 159 -3.77 -11.07 -20.80
CA ASN A 159 -4.17 -11.40 -22.16
C ASN A 159 -5.60 -10.91 -22.37
N TRP A 160 -5.80 -10.11 -23.41
CA TRP A 160 -7.12 -9.72 -23.90
C TRP A 160 -7.78 -10.91 -24.59
N ILE A 161 -8.96 -11.32 -24.12
CA ILE A 161 -9.88 -12.16 -24.88
C ILE A 161 -10.98 -11.23 -25.41
N ASN A 162 -11.03 -11.09 -26.74
CA ASN A 162 -12.14 -10.48 -27.46
C ASN A 162 -13.36 -11.41 -27.45
N SER A 163 -14.53 -10.87 -27.16
CA SER A 163 -15.81 -11.15 -27.85
C SER A 163 -16.80 -10.03 -27.53
#